data_AF-A0A6H5J892-F1
#
_entry.id   AF-A0A6H5J892-F1
#
_cell.length_a   1.000
_cell.length_b   1.000
_cell.length_c   1.000
_cell.angle_alpha   90.00
_cell.angle_beta   90.00
_cell.angle_gamma   90.00
#
_symmetry.space_group_name_H-M   'P 1'
#
loop_
_entity.id
_entity.type
_entity.pdbx_description
1 polymer ?
#
loop_
_entity_poly.entity_id
_entity_poly.type
_entity_poly.pdbx_seq_one_letter_code
_entity_poly.pdbx_strand_id
1 'polypeptide(L)'
;MPNGAPAKRVLIFVADGLRFRTFKNHIPPYLNSVIEHQGVWGISHTRMPTESRPGNIAIVAGLYEDPSAVFKGWKENPVDFDTVFNQSYASWLWGSPDIISLFTK
;
A
#
# COMPACT_ATOMS: atom_id res chain seq x y z
N MET A 1 -1.96 19.54 -17.89
CA MET A 1 -1.46 18.61 -16.85
C MET A 1 -0.06 19.05 -16.46
N PRO A 2 0.37 18.97 -15.20
CA PRO A 2 1.77 19.18 -14.85
C PRO A 2 2.63 18.19 -15.63
N ASN A 3 3.77 18.65 -16.16
CA ASN A 3 4.69 17.81 -16.91
C ASN A 3 5.64 17.11 -15.91
N GLY A 4 5.46 15.80 -15.70
CA GLY A 4 6.30 14.98 -14.82
C GLY A 4 5.63 14.51 -13.51
N ALA A 5 6.32 13.65 -12.77
CA ALA A 5 5.83 13.07 -11.52
C ALA A 5 5.73 14.13 -10.39
N PRO A 6 4.74 14.01 -9.48
CA PRO A 6 4.52 15.00 -8.42
C PRO A 6 5.64 15.03 -7.35
N ALA A 7 6.46 13.98 -7.27
CA ALA A 7 7.58 13.90 -6.33
C ALA A 7 8.77 13.19 -6.97
N LYS A 8 9.98 13.51 -6.51
CA LYS A 8 11.23 12.84 -6.94
C LYS A 8 11.46 11.49 -6.25
N ARG A 9 10.87 11.30 -5.06
CA ARG A 9 11.00 10.11 -4.22
C ARG A 9 9.72 9.92 -3.41
N VAL A 10 9.37 8.66 -3.14
CA VAL A 10 8.24 8.29 -2.29
C VAL A 10 8.75 7.29 -1.25
N LEU A 11 8.35 7.48 0.00
CA LEU A 11 8.58 6.53 1.09
C LEU A 11 7.23 6.08 1.62
N ILE A 12 7.02 4.76 1.64
CA ILE A 12 5.74 4.17 2.05
C ILE A 12 5.99 3.30 3.28
N PHE A 13 5.34 3.64 4.39
CA PHE A 13 5.25 2.78 5.56
C PHE A 13 3.87 2.13 5.60
N VAL A 14 3.83 0.80 5.61
CA VAL A 14 2.58 0.03 5.71
C VAL A 14 2.57 -0.70 7.04
N ALA A 15 1.58 -0.37 7.87
CA ALA A 15 1.31 -1.08 9.12
C ALA A 15 0.09 -1.98 8.93
N ASP A 16 0.29 -3.29 9.01
CA ASP A 16 -0.81 -4.25 8.85
C ASP A 16 -1.75 -4.22 10.06
N GLY A 17 -3.04 -4.49 9.82
CA GLY A 17 -4.06 -4.57 10.88
C GLY A 17 -4.40 -3.24 11.57
N LEU A 18 -3.97 -2.08 11.05
CA LEU A 18 -4.21 -0.77 11.66
C LEU A 18 -5.66 -0.30 11.48
N ARG A 19 -6.59 -0.86 12.26
CA ARG A 19 -8.00 -0.51 12.21
C ARG A 19 -8.24 0.90 12.77
N PHE A 20 -8.80 1.79 11.94
CA PHE A 20 -9.11 3.18 12.34
C PHE A 20 -9.91 3.29 13.65
N ARG A 21 -10.92 2.42 13.86
CA ARG A 21 -11.77 2.45 15.07
C ARG A 21 -10.97 2.25 16.36
N THR A 22 -9.89 1.47 16.30
CA THR A 22 -9.00 1.23 17.45
C THR A 22 -7.95 2.34 17.52
N PHE A 23 -7.36 2.68 16.37
CA PHE A 23 -6.30 3.69 16.27
C PHE A 23 -6.73 5.06 16.78
N LYS A 24 -7.93 5.53 16.42
CA LYS A 24 -8.43 6.86 16.82
C LYS A 24 -8.49 7.07 18.34
N ASN A 25 -8.62 5.99 19.11
CA ASN A 25 -8.70 6.06 20.57
C ASN A 25 -7.31 6.05 21.23
N HIS A 26 -6.26 5.68 20.49
CA HIS A 26 -4.90 5.49 20.99
C HIS A 26 -3.86 5.99 19.97
N ILE A 27 -4.04 7.22 19.48
CA ILE A 27 -3.11 7.80 18.50
C ILE A 27 -1.79 8.13 19.21
N PRO A 28 -0.64 7.61 18.73
CA PRO A 28 0.66 7.98 19.28
C PRO A 28 0.92 9.49 19.17
N PRO A 29 1.52 10.15 20.19
CA PRO A 29 1.69 11.61 20.20
C PRO A 29 2.37 12.18 18.95
N TYR A 30 3.38 11.47 18.43
CA TYR A 30 4.07 11.85 17.19
C TYR A 30 3.12 11.85 15.99
N LEU A 31 2.34 10.78 15.80
CA LEU A 31 1.39 10.70 14.69
C LEU A 31 0.26 11.70 14.84
N ASN A 32 -0.19 11.99 16.06
CA ASN A 32 -1.20 13.03 16.31
C ASN A 32 -0.69 14.41 15.86
N SER A 33 0.54 14.76 16.22
CA SER A 33 1.18 16.03 15.80
C SER A 33 1.29 16.14 14.28
N VAL A 34 1.68 15.06 13.60
CA VAL A 34 1.78 15.02 12.13
C VAL A 34 0.41 15.20 11.47
N ILE A 35 -0.62 14.53 12.00
CA ILE A 35 -2.01 14.61 11.53
C ILE A 35 -2.56 16.04 11.67
N GLU A 36 -2.26 16.73 12.77
CA GLU A 36 -2.79 18.06 13.06
C GLU A 36 -2.07 19.19 12.32
N HIS A 37 -0.75 19.07 12.09
CA HIS A 37 0.08 20.23 11.70
C HIS A 37 0.88 20.06 10.41
N GLN A 38 1.15 18.84 9.95
CA GLN A 38 2.17 18.62 8.90
C GLN A 38 1.66 17.92 7.64
N GLY A 39 0.50 17.25 7.71
CA GLY A 39 0.07 16.36 6.64
C GLY A 39 -1.44 16.33 6.39
N VAL A 40 -1.80 15.53 5.39
CA VAL A 40 -3.17 15.16 5.09
C VAL A 40 -3.38 13.71 5.48
N TRP A 41 -4.58 13.40 5.96
CA TRP A 41 -4.96 12.05 6.34
C TRP A 41 -6.37 11.73 5.87
N GLY A 42 -6.67 10.44 5.76
CA GLY A 42 -7.97 9.95 5.38
C GLY A 42 -8.17 8.51 5.83
N ILE A 43 -9.42 8.06 5.81
CA ILE A 43 -9.78 6.68 6.14
C ILE A 43 -9.90 5.89 4.84
N SER A 44 -8.98 4.94 4.64
CA SER A 44 -9.09 3.99 3.54
C SER A 44 -10.18 2.96 3.83
N HIS A 45 -11.14 2.85 2.92
CA HIS A 45 -12.18 1.82 2.98
C HIS A 45 -11.72 0.61 2.18
N THR A 46 -11.19 -0.39 2.87
CA THR A 46 -10.72 -1.62 2.25
C THR A 46 -11.89 -2.42 1.66
N ARG A 47 -11.72 -2.95 0.45
CA ARG A 47 -12.64 -3.93 -0.13
C ARG A 47 -12.22 -5.34 0.28
N MET A 48 -13.19 -6.27 0.33
CA MET A 48 -12.86 -7.68 0.50
C MET A 48 -12.13 -8.22 -0.73
N PRO A 49 -11.17 -9.16 -0.57
CA PRO A 49 -10.69 -9.73 0.69
C PRO A 49 -9.73 -8.77 1.43
N THR A 50 -9.93 -8.61 2.75
CA THR A 50 -9.09 -7.73 3.60
C THR A 50 -7.85 -8.48 4.08
N GLU A 51 -6.98 -8.79 3.13
CA GLU A 51 -5.70 -9.49 3.34
C GLU A 51 -4.52 -8.55 3.03
N SER A 52 -3.33 -8.90 3.54
CA SER A 52 -2.13 -8.07 3.38
C SER A 52 -1.78 -7.82 1.91
N ARG A 53 -1.93 -8.82 1.02
CA ARG A 53 -1.58 -8.73 -0.41
C ARG A 53 -2.48 -7.75 -1.19
N PRO A 54 -3.81 -7.90 -1.23
CA PRO A 54 -4.70 -6.94 -1.90
C PRO A 54 -4.52 -5.50 -1.40
N GLY A 55 -4.28 -5.32 -0.10
CA GLY A 55 -4.02 -4.01 0.49
C GLY A 55 -2.73 -3.35 -0.05
N ASN A 56 -1.62 -4.09 -0.08
CA ASN A 56 -0.35 -3.57 -0.60
C ASN A 56 -0.45 -3.24 -2.10
N ILE A 57 -1.09 -4.09 -2.90
CA ILE A 57 -1.29 -3.85 -4.34
C ILE A 57 -2.13 -2.61 -4.58
N ALA A 58 -3.22 -2.41 -3.82
CA ALA A 58 -4.04 -1.21 -3.94
C ALA A 58 -3.26 0.08 -3.64
N ILE A 59 -2.32 0.03 -2.69
CA ILE A 59 -1.47 1.17 -2.33
C ILE A 59 -0.48 1.51 -3.45
N VAL A 60 0.20 0.52 -4.01
CA VAL A 60 1.35 0.76 -4.91
C VAL A 60 1.00 0.73 -6.40
N ALA A 61 -0.09 0.07 -6.77
CA ALA A 61 -0.56 -0.05 -8.14
C ALA A 61 -1.86 0.74 -8.39
N GLY A 62 -2.57 1.17 -7.34
CA GLY A 62 -3.85 1.86 -7.47
C GLY A 62 -4.99 0.95 -7.98
N LEU A 63 -4.82 -0.37 -7.89
CA LEU A 63 -5.74 -1.37 -8.43
C LEU A 63 -6.29 -2.23 -7.27
N TYR A 64 -7.59 -2.51 -7.31
CA TYR A 64 -8.15 -3.56 -6.46
C TYR A 64 -7.89 -4.90 -7.14
N GLU A 65 -7.32 -5.87 -6.43
CA GLU A 65 -7.25 -7.24 -6.94
C GLU A 65 -8.66 -7.79 -7.15
N ASP A 66 -8.85 -8.55 -8.23
CA ASP A 66 -10.07 -9.31 -8.45
C ASP A 66 -10.15 -10.42 -7.40
N PRO A 67 -11.20 -10.45 -6.56
CA PRO A 67 -11.43 -11.54 -5.62
C PRO A 67 -11.30 -12.93 -6.27
N SER A 68 -11.73 -13.07 -7.53
CA SER A 68 -11.65 -14.33 -8.27
C SER A 68 -10.21 -14.80 -8.55
N ALA A 69 -9.26 -13.86 -8.69
CA ALA A 69 -7.83 -14.15 -8.84
C ALA A 69 -7.20 -14.54 -7.49
N VAL A 70 -7.61 -13.88 -6.40
CA VAL A 70 -7.19 -14.23 -5.04
C VAL A 70 -7.61 -15.66 -4.67
N PHE A 71 -8.83 -16.06 -5.03
CA PHE A 71 -9.34 -17.42 -4.75
C PHE A 71 -8.75 -18.52 -5.64
N LYS A 72 -8.25 -18.20 -6.84
CA LYS A 72 -7.71 -19.19 -7.79
C LYS A 72 -6.19 -19.38 -7.72
N GLY A 73 -5.43 -18.38 -7.25
CA GLY A 73 -3.97 -18.39 -7.28
C GLY A 73 -3.35 -17.69 -6.08
N TRP A 74 -3.26 -18.38 -4.95
CA TRP A 74 -2.60 -17.85 -3.74
C TRP A 74 -1.09 -17.64 -3.96
N LYS A 75 -0.46 -18.45 -4.82
CA LYS A 75 1.00 -18.48 -4.99
C LYS A 75 1.56 -17.56 -6.06
N GLU A 76 0.81 -17.29 -7.13
CA GLU A 76 1.29 -16.48 -8.25
C GLU A 76 0.13 -15.62 -8.76
N ASN A 77 0.36 -14.32 -8.91
CA ASN A 77 -0.62 -13.46 -9.55
C ASN A 77 -0.51 -13.66 -11.07
N PRO A 78 -1.55 -14.17 -11.76
CA PRO A 78 -1.47 -14.43 -13.20
C PRO A 78 -1.50 -13.15 -14.06
N VAL A 79 -1.61 -11.98 -13.43
CA VAL A 79 -1.72 -10.68 -14.10
C VAL A 79 -0.53 -9.81 -13.70
N ASP A 80 0.26 -9.37 -14.68
CA ASP A 80 1.25 -8.32 -14.50
C ASP A 80 0.52 -7.00 -14.20
N PHE A 81 0.84 -6.36 -13.08
CA PHE A 81 0.34 -5.03 -12.73
C PHE A 81 1.49 -4.02 -12.71
N ASP A 82 1.22 -2.84 -13.25
CA ASP A 82 2.18 -1.75 -13.19
C ASP A 82 2.13 -1.08 -11.82
N THR A 83 3.29 -0.88 -11.20
CA THR A 83 3.40 -0.31 -9.85
C THR A 83 4.27 0.93 -9.88
N VAL A 84 4.17 1.77 -8.84
CA VAL A 84 5.11 2.88 -8.64
C VAL A 84 6.57 2.41 -8.59
N PHE A 85 6.83 1.14 -8.23
CA PHE A 85 8.18 0.58 -8.22
C PHE A 85 8.71 0.32 -9.63
N ASN A 86 7.86 -0.15 -10.54
CA ASN A 86 8.21 -0.36 -11.95
C ASN A 86 8.51 0.96 -12.67
N GLN A 87 7.82 2.03 -12.27
CA GLN A 87 7.98 3.38 -12.82
C GLN A 87 9.08 4.19 -12.12
N SER A 88 9.75 3.61 -11.13
CA SER A 88 10.86 4.23 -10.40
C SER A 88 12.20 3.76 -10.95
N TYR A 89 13.19 4.66 -10.96
CA TYR A 89 14.56 4.30 -11.36
C TYR A 89 15.19 3.25 -10.44
N ALA A 90 14.88 3.30 -9.14
CA ALA A 90 15.33 2.35 -8.15
C ALA A 90 14.26 2.21 -7.05
N SER A 91 14.08 0.99 -6.57
CA SER A 91 13.13 0.64 -5.51
C SER A 91 13.83 -0.24 -4.48
N TRP A 92 13.57 0.03 -3.21
CA TRP A 92 14.05 -0.81 -2.11
C TRP A 92 12.85 -1.23 -1.26
N LEU A 93 12.78 -2.52 -0.94
CA LEU A 93 11.66 -3.10 -0.19
C LEU A 93 12.21 -3.85 1.02
N TRP A 94 11.56 -3.65 2.17
CA TRP A 94 11.82 -4.35 3.43
C TRP A 94 10.49 -4.75 4.06
N GLY A 95 10.40 -5.95 4.62
CA GLY A 95 9.13 -6.54 5.03
C GLY A 95 9.10 -8.06 4.88
N SER A 96 7.89 -8.63 4.93
CA SER A 96 7.68 -10.07 4.83
C SER A 96 8.07 -10.62 3.44
N PRO A 97 8.76 -11.77 3.35
CA PRO A 97 9.06 -12.42 2.08
C PRO A 97 7.83 -12.66 1.20
N ASP A 98 6.67 -12.94 1.80
CA ASP A 98 5.42 -13.22 1.09
C ASP A 98 4.85 -11.99 0.37
N ILE A 99 5.20 -10.78 0.84
CA ILE A 99 4.75 -9.52 0.23
C ILE A 99 5.81 -8.96 -0.70
N ILE A 100 7.08 -9.02 -0.30
CA ILE A 100 8.19 -8.52 -1.13
C ILE A 100 8.25 -9.28 -2.45
N SER A 101 8.10 -10.60 -2.42
CA SER A 101 8.20 -11.45 -3.60
C SER A 101 7.21 -11.10 -4.70
N LEU A 102 6.09 -10.43 -4.37
CA LEU A 102 5.09 -9.96 -5.34
C LEU A 102 5.59 -8.78 -6.19
N PHE A 103 6.60 -8.06 -5.72
CA PHE A 103 7.11 -6.83 -6.35
C PHE A 103 8.55 -6.97 -6.86
N THR A 104 9.22 -8.08 -6.53
CA THR A 104 10.52 -8.43 -7.09
C THR A 104 10.32 -9.12 -8.43
N LYS A 105 10.65 -8.43 -9.52
CA LYS A 105 10.91 -9.05 -10.82
C LYS A 105 12.37 -9.47 -10.93
#